data_AF-A0A7X4H2U9-F1
#
_entry.id   AF-A0A7X4H2U9-F1
#
_cell.length_a   1.000
_cell.length_b   1.000
_cell.length_c   1.000
_cell.angle_alpha   90.00
_cell.angle_beta   90.00
_cell.angle_gamma   90.00
#
_symmetry.space_group_name_H-M   'P 1'
#
loop_
_entity.id
_entity.type
_entity.pdbx_description
1 polymer ?
#
loop_
_entity_poly.entity_id
_entity_poly.type
_entity_poly.pdbx_seq_one_letter_code
_entity_poly.pdbx_strand_id
1 'polypeptide(L)'
;MNILAYVESVPYDTAIEAMFYVGRAFEHAAWPKEMRLDIFTDHPDCAPGPESRALTLAILAGIEAEQQKEIDQLDQQTIRHYSIAMSEASTILKERDPEMYPDNGEELLRQLRAEWPRHR
;
A
#
# COMPACT_ATOMS: atom_id res chain seq x y z
N MET A 1 -5.10 -16.31 4.81
CA MET A 1 -5.87 -15.55 3.80
C MET A 1 -4.92 -15.25 2.65
N ASN A 2 -5.38 -15.32 1.40
CA ASN A 2 -4.55 -15.02 0.25
C ASN A 2 -4.73 -13.55 -0.18
N ILE A 3 -3.76 -12.68 0.11
CA ILE A 3 -3.81 -11.26 -0.29
C ILE A 3 -3.86 -11.11 -1.81
N LEU A 4 -3.13 -11.96 -2.56
CA LEU A 4 -3.11 -11.91 -4.03
C LEU A 4 -4.52 -12.01 -4.62
N ALA A 5 -5.39 -12.84 -4.04
CA ALA A 5 -6.75 -13.03 -4.52
C ALA A 5 -7.62 -11.76 -4.40
N TYR A 6 -7.34 -10.89 -3.44
CA TYR A 6 -8.03 -9.60 -3.32
C TYR A 6 -7.57 -8.65 -4.43
N VAL A 7 -6.25 -8.54 -4.60
CA VAL A 7 -5.64 -7.52 -5.45
C VAL A 7 -5.59 -7.87 -6.93
N GLU A 8 -5.67 -9.17 -7.29
CA GLU A 8 -5.67 -9.60 -8.70
C GLU A 8 -7.00 -9.32 -9.43
N SER A 9 -8.05 -9.00 -8.67
CA SER A 9 -9.39 -8.74 -9.21
C SER A 9 -9.63 -7.28 -9.62
N VAL A 10 -8.65 -6.40 -9.35
CA VAL A 10 -8.74 -4.95 -9.59
C VAL A 10 -7.58 -4.47 -10.47
N PRO A 11 -7.67 -3.24 -11.04
CA PRO A 11 -6.55 -2.63 -11.75
C PRO A 11 -5.29 -2.47 -10.86
N TYR A 12 -4.11 -2.47 -11.49
CA TYR A 12 -2.82 -2.37 -10.79
C TYR A 12 -2.75 -1.15 -9.86
N ASP A 13 -3.10 0.04 -10.35
CA ASP A 13 -3.05 1.27 -9.54
C ASP A 13 -3.93 1.17 -8.28
N THR A 14 -5.14 0.63 -8.43
CA THR A 14 -6.06 0.36 -7.31
C THR A 14 -5.46 -0.63 -6.32
N ALA A 15 -4.83 -1.71 -6.82
CA ALA A 15 -4.16 -2.70 -5.99
C ALA A 15 -2.98 -2.12 -5.20
N ILE A 16 -2.10 -1.36 -5.86
CA ILE A 16 -0.93 -0.74 -5.22
C ILE A 16 -1.35 0.31 -4.20
N GLU A 17 -2.29 1.19 -4.56
CA GLU A 17 -2.81 2.21 -3.64
C GLU A 17 -3.47 1.55 -2.42
N ALA A 18 -4.27 0.50 -2.62
CA ALA A 18 -4.88 -0.22 -1.51
C ALA A 18 -3.85 -0.87 -0.57
N MET A 19 -2.83 -1.53 -1.12
CA MET A 19 -1.74 -2.14 -0.34
C MET A 19 -0.91 -1.10 0.42
N PHE A 20 -0.67 0.07 -0.16
CA PHE A 20 -0.04 1.18 0.55
C PHE A 20 -0.80 1.55 1.84
N TYR A 21 -2.12 1.68 1.75
CA TYR A 21 -2.95 2.00 2.91
C TYR A 21 -3.07 0.86 3.93
N VAL A 22 -2.97 -0.41 3.51
CA VAL A 22 -2.84 -1.55 4.44
C VAL A 22 -1.51 -1.46 5.20
N GLY A 23 -0.41 -1.16 4.51
CA GLY A 23 0.90 -0.93 5.14
C GLY A 23 0.84 0.19 6.20
N ARG A 24 0.18 1.31 5.87
CA ARG A 24 -0.06 2.40 6.83
C ARG A 24 -0.83 1.96 8.07
N ALA A 25 -1.85 1.11 7.91
CA ALA A 25 -2.60 0.60 9.06
C ALA A 25 -1.69 -0.17 10.02
N PHE A 26 -0.73 -0.94 9.50
CA PHE A 26 0.28 -1.63 10.32
C PHE A 26 1.24 -0.66 11.01
N GLU A 27 1.65 0.41 10.34
CA GLU A 27 2.49 1.45 10.96
C GLU A 27 1.76 2.16 12.10
N HIS A 28 0.50 2.55 11.86
CA HIS A 28 -0.35 3.20 12.86
C HIS A 28 -0.64 2.27 14.05
N ALA A 29 -0.73 0.96 13.84
CA ALA A 29 -0.91 -0.02 14.92
C ALA A 29 0.20 0.06 15.98
N ALA A 30 1.43 0.44 15.60
CA ALA A 30 2.55 0.63 16.53
C ALA A 30 2.48 1.95 17.33
N TRP A 31 1.61 2.88 16.94
CA TRP A 31 1.49 4.19 17.59
C TRP A 31 0.52 4.14 18.78
N PRO A 32 0.66 5.03 19.78
CA PRO A 32 -0.37 5.26 20.79
C PRO A 32 -1.72 5.60 20.15
N LYS A 33 -2.83 5.06 20.69
CA LYS A 33 -4.17 5.19 20.07
C LYS A 33 -4.57 6.65 19.84
N GLU A 34 -4.19 7.54 20.76
CA GLU A 34 -4.51 8.97 20.74
C GLU A 34 -3.79 9.73 19.62
N MET A 35 -2.71 9.17 19.09
CA MET A 35 -1.90 9.76 18.01
C MET A 35 -2.21 9.17 16.63
N ARG A 36 -3.05 8.13 16.57
CA ARG A 36 -3.40 7.49 15.30
C ARG A 36 -4.34 8.38 14.51
N LEU A 37 -3.85 8.89 13.40
CA LEU A 37 -4.65 9.57 12.40
C LEU A 37 -5.47 8.54 11.61
N ASP A 38 -6.54 9.01 10.95
CA ASP A 38 -7.22 8.19 9.95
C ASP A 38 -6.21 7.85 8.84
N ILE A 39 -6.06 6.54 8.58
CA ILE A 39 -5.08 5.98 7.64
C ILE A 39 -5.24 6.55 6.23
N PHE A 40 -6.41 7.10 5.88
CA PHE A 40 -6.74 7.67 4.57
C PHE A 40 -6.56 9.19 4.49
N THR A 41 -6.22 9.86 5.59
CA THR A 41 -6.19 11.33 5.66
C THR A 41 -4.89 11.82 6.27
N ASP A 42 -3.87 11.94 5.43
CA ASP A 42 -2.64 12.70 5.74
C ASP A 42 -2.54 14.00 4.94
N HIS A 43 -3.11 14.03 3.73
CA HIS A 43 -3.14 15.20 2.87
C HIS A 43 -4.40 15.14 1.98
N PRO A 44 -5.10 16.26 1.72
CA PRO A 44 -6.30 16.27 0.89
C PRO A 44 -6.10 15.69 -0.51
N ASP A 45 -4.90 15.88 -1.08
CA ASP A 45 -4.53 15.37 -2.41
C ASP A 45 -4.11 13.90 -2.41
N CYS A 46 -4.03 13.25 -1.25
CA CYS A 46 -3.69 11.84 -1.13
C CYS A 46 -4.90 10.95 -0.86
N ALA A 47 -6.12 11.48 -0.76
CA ALA A 47 -7.28 10.64 -0.46
C ALA A 47 -7.42 9.51 -1.50
N PRO A 48 -7.55 8.24 -1.07
CA PRO A 48 -7.65 7.12 -2.00
C PRO A 48 -8.90 7.22 -2.87
N GLY A 49 -8.80 6.64 -4.07
CA GLY A 49 -9.99 6.33 -4.85
C GLY A 49 -10.99 5.47 -4.06
N PRO A 50 -12.30 5.55 -4.35
CA PRO A 50 -13.32 4.78 -3.60
C PRO A 50 -13.10 3.26 -3.69
N GLU A 51 -12.60 2.77 -4.83
CA GLU A 51 -12.27 1.36 -5.03
C GLU A 51 -11.07 0.92 -4.18
N SER A 52 -9.99 1.71 -4.17
CA SER A 52 -8.80 1.45 -3.35
C SER A 52 -9.16 1.46 -1.87
N ARG A 53 -9.98 2.43 -1.43
CA ARG A 53 -10.49 2.50 -0.04
C ARG A 53 -11.28 1.24 0.32
N ALA A 54 -12.20 0.81 -0.54
CA ALA A 54 -12.99 -0.40 -0.32
C ALA A 54 -12.11 -1.65 -0.25
N LEU A 55 -11.11 -1.74 -1.13
CA LEU A 55 -10.15 -2.84 -1.16
C LEU A 55 -9.24 -2.86 0.08
N THR A 56 -8.72 -1.72 0.53
CA THR A 56 -7.96 -1.60 1.78
C THR A 56 -8.78 -2.15 2.96
N LEU A 57 -10.02 -1.67 3.11
CA LEU A 57 -10.89 -2.11 4.20
C LEU A 57 -11.21 -3.61 4.13
N ALA A 58 -11.42 -4.15 2.92
CA ALA A 58 -11.66 -5.57 2.72
C ALA A 58 -10.45 -6.43 3.13
N ILE A 59 -9.23 -6.00 2.77
CA ILE A 59 -7.99 -6.69 3.17
C ILE A 59 -7.80 -6.65 4.68
N LEU A 60 -7.95 -5.47 5.31
CA LEU A 60 -7.84 -5.33 6.76
C LEU A 60 -8.85 -6.20 7.50
N ALA A 61 -10.13 -6.15 7.09
CA ALA A 61 -11.17 -6.99 7.68
C ALA A 61 -10.90 -8.49 7.49
N GLY A 62 -10.35 -8.89 6.34
CA GLY A 62 -9.95 -10.27 6.08
C GLY A 62 -8.82 -10.75 7.00
N ILE A 63 -7.85 -9.88 7.29
CA ILE A 63 -6.78 -10.14 8.26
C ILE A 63 -7.34 -10.26 9.67
N GLU A 64 -8.19 -9.33 10.10
CA GLU A 64 -8.81 -9.35 11.43
C GLU A 64 -9.65 -10.61 11.64
N ALA A 65 -10.41 -11.01 10.62
CA ALA A 65 -11.22 -12.23 10.66
C ALA A 65 -10.35 -13.50 10.77
N GLU A 66 -9.22 -13.56 10.06
CA GLU A 66 -8.30 -14.68 10.13
C GLU A 66 -7.57 -14.76 11.47
N GLN A 67 -7.14 -13.62 12.01
CA GLN A 67 -6.38 -13.55 13.25
C GLN A 67 -7.26 -13.51 14.50
N GLN A 68 -8.57 -13.30 14.32
CA GLN A 68 -9.55 -13.08 15.39
C GLN A 68 -9.13 -11.95 16.35
N LYS A 69 -8.51 -10.90 15.78
CA LYS A 69 -7.91 -9.77 16.49
C LYS A 69 -8.05 -8.52 15.64
N GLU A 70 -8.21 -7.38 16.29
CA GLU A 70 -8.10 -6.09 15.63
C GLU A 70 -6.67 -5.86 15.12
N ILE A 71 -6.51 -5.08 14.05
CA ILE A 71 -5.18 -4.77 13.48
C ILE A 71 -4.20 -4.24 14.54
N ASP A 72 -4.70 -3.50 15.53
CA ASP A 72 -3.87 -2.90 16.58
C ASP A 72 -3.44 -3.87 17.71
N GLN A 73 -3.96 -5.10 17.68
CA GLN A 73 -3.62 -6.18 18.60
C GLN A 73 -2.69 -7.22 17.96
N LEU A 74 -2.35 -7.06 16.69
CA LEU A 74 -1.45 -7.96 15.99
C LEU A 74 -0.02 -7.81 16.52
N ASP A 75 0.65 -8.94 16.70
CA ASP A 75 2.07 -8.92 17.03
C ASP A 75 2.93 -8.61 15.80
N GLN A 76 4.19 -8.24 16.05
CA GLN A 76 5.13 -7.89 14.99
C GLN A 76 5.38 -9.03 13.99
N GLN A 77 5.30 -10.29 14.44
CA GLN A 77 5.51 -11.43 13.57
C GLN A 77 4.35 -11.58 12.58
N THR A 78 3.13 -11.37 13.04
CA THR A 78 1.90 -11.41 12.24
C THR A 78 1.87 -10.25 11.25
N ILE A 79 2.18 -9.04 11.70
CA ILE A 79 2.33 -7.87 10.80
C ILE A 79 3.38 -8.16 9.72
N ARG A 80 4.57 -8.67 10.12
CA ARG A 80 5.63 -9.01 9.17
C ARG A 80 5.20 -10.07 8.15
N HIS A 81 4.44 -11.07 8.58
CA HIS A 81 3.90 -12.09 7.68
C HIS A 81 3.03 -11.48 6.58
N TYR A 82 2.09 -10.60 6.94
CA TYR A 82 1.22 -9.95 5.96
C TYR A 82 1.96 -8.91 5.10
N SER A 83 2.96 -8.20 5.65
CA SER A 83 3.82 -7.32 4.86
C SER A 83 4.62 -8.08 3.80
N ILE A 84 5.12 -9.27 4.11
CA ILE A 84 5.80 -10.14 3.12
C ILE A 84 4.79 -10.59 2.06
N ALA A 85 3.60 -11.05 2.46
CA ALA A 85 2.57 -11.47 1.51
C ALA A 85 2.13 -10.35 0.55
N MET A 86 2.04 -9.09 1.03
CA MET A 86 1.78 -7.93 0.17
C MET A 86 2.95 -7.67 -0.80
N SER A 87 4.20 -7.77 -0.34
CA SER A 87 5.38 -7.61 -1.20
C SER A 87 5.45 -8.67 -2.30
N GLU A 88 5.09 -9.91 -1.99
CA GLU A 88 4.99 -11.01 -2.96
C GLU A 88 3.87 -10.74 -3.97
N ALA A 89 2.69 -10.33 -3.50
CA ALA A 89 1.58 -9.97 -4.37
C ALA A 89 1.94 -8.79 -5.31
N SER A 90 2.60 -7.75 -4.80
CA SER A 90 3.08 -6.62 -5.61
C SER A 90 4.10 -7.04 -6.67
N THR A 91 5.00 -7.98 -6.35
CA THR A 91 5.95 -8.53 -7.32
C THR A 91 5.22 -9.24 -8.46
N ILE A 92 4.25 -10.09 -8.12
CA ILE A 92 3.44 -10.83 -9.09
C ILE A 92 2.63 -9.88 -9.98
N LEU A 93 2.03 -8.84 -9.42
CA LEU A 93 1.29 -7.84 -10.18
C LEU A 93 2.21 -7.08 -11.15
N LYS A 94 3.42 -6.72 -10.71
CA LYS A 94 4.41 -6.02 -11.55
C LYS A 94 4.90 -6.89 -12.71
N GLU A 95 5.13 -8.19 -12.49
CA GLU A 95 5.52 -9.11 -13.56
C GLU A 95 4.44 -9.28 -14.64
N ARG A 96 3.17 -9.07 -14.29
CA ARG A 96 2.02 -9.18 -15.20
C ARG A 96 1.76 -7.90 -16.00
N ASP A 97 2.22 -6.75 -15.52
CA ASP A 97 2.12 -5.45 -16.21
C ASP A 97 3.47 -4.72 -16.23
N PRO A 98 4.43 -5.19 -17.05
CA PRO A 98 5.76 -4.59 -17.16
C PRO A 98 5.77 -3.23 -17.88
N GLU A 99 4.68 -2.83 -18.57
CA GLU A 99 4.62 -1.57 -19.31
C GLU A 99 4.33 -0.35 -18.42
N MET A 100 3.78 -0.55 -17.22
CA MET A 100 3.37 0.54 -16.34
C MET A 100 4.52 1.22 -15.58
N TYR A 101 5.69 0.58 -15.53
CA TYR A 101 6.95 1.24 -15.18
C TYR A 101 7.92 1.06 -16.33
N PRO A 102 8.26 2.11 -17.11
CA PRO A 102 9.55 2.05 -17.77
C PRO A 102 10.58 1.81 -16.66
N ASP A 103 11.52 0.90 -16.88
CA ASP A 103 12.70 0.61 -16.02
C ASP A 103 13.56 1.85 -15.71
N ASN A 104 13.05 3.03 -15.96
CA ASN A 104 13.80 4.23 -16.12
C ASN A 104 13.44 5.23 -15.02
N GLY A 105 13.33 4.78 -13.77
CA GLY A 105 13.41 5.70 -12.62
C GLY A 105 14.64 6.60 -12.73
N GLU A 106 15.74 6.10 -13.31
CA GLU A 106 16.91 6.90 -13.68
C GLU A 106 16.66 7.92 -14.80
N GLU A 107 15.82 7.61 -15.80
CA GLU A 107 15.45 8.53 -16.88
C GLU A 107 14.51 9.61 -16.40
N LEU A 108 13.53 9.28 -15.55
CA LEU A 108 12.67 10.26 -14.90
C LEU A 108 13.52 11.20 -14.02
N LEU A 109 14.45 10.64 -13.24
CA LEU A 109 15.42 11.44 -12.49
C LEU A 109 16.37 12.23 -13.39
N ARG A 110 16.70 11.74 -14.59
CA ARG A 110 17.51 12.46 -15.58
C ARG A 110 16.75 13.65 -16.17
N GLN A 111 15.48 13.46 -16.51
CA GLN A 111 14.59 14.50 -17.02
C GLN A 111 14.34 15.58 -15.96
N LEU A 112 14.00 15.19 -14.72
CA LEU A 112 13.82 16.13 -13.61
C LEU A 112 15.11 16.91 -13.27
N ARG A 113 16.29 16.27 -13.38
CA ARG A 113 17.59 16.97 -13.22
C ARG A 113 17.91 17.91 -14.38
N ALA A 114 17.39 17.64 -15.58
CA ALA A 114 17.55 18.51 -16.74
C ALA A 114 16.59 19.72 -16.68
N GLU A 115 15.40 19.54 -16.09
CA GLU A 115 14.40 20.58 -15.92
C GLU A 115 14.60 21.47 -14.68
N TRP A 116 15.42 21.04 -13.70
CA TRP A 116 15.72 21.85 -12.53
C TRP A 116 16.53 23.11 -12.92
N PRO A 117 15.98 24.34 -12.76
CA PRO A 117 16.73 25.54 -13.03
C PRO A 117 17.86 25.62 -12.01
N ARG A 118 19.11 25.59 -12.47
CA ARG A 118 20.26 25.99 -11.64
C ARG A 118 20.13 27.49 -11.38
N HIS A 119 19.42 27.86 -10.33
CA HIS A 119 19.51 29.20 -9.76
C HIS A 119 20.96 29.39 -9.32
N ARG A 120 21.63 30.27 -10.06
CA ARG A 120 23.01 30.70 -9.87
C ARG A 120 23.06 31.84 -8.87
#